data_AF-A0A367IRS8-F1
#
_entry.id   AF-A0A367IRS8-F1
#
_cell.length_a   1.000
_cell.length_b   1.000
_cell.length_c   1.000
_cell.angle_alpha   90.00
_cell.angle_beta   90.00
_cell.angle_gamma   90.00
#
_symmetry.space_group_name_H-M   'P 1'
#
loop_
_entity.id
_entity.type
_entity.pdbx_description
1 polymer ?
#
loop_
_entity_poly.entity_id
_entity_poly.type
_entity_poly.pdbx_seq_one_letter_code
_entity_poly.pdbx_strand_id
1 'polypeptide(L)'
;MSAEGYSSIPEQGTENQAKPSLLERMKKWFSNATRSSETAPLINRRTMTLEPPKASPLKTILTVLFIVGGFTLITIALALTVGSDDNEGLPSRKLSSAERMMLDLPSSNRLKSYLRNYTSEPHVAGTPSDKRQAEWTREKFNEFGIPDAKIKTYYPLLNYPVSHRLAIVSGPEELRYEAKLKEDIVDEDPTTANPDSIPLFHGYSKNGTAKGKIIYANYGRLEDFQFLVDQGVHVNGTIALVRYGFNVRGLKIRAAEKYGCVGVLIYSDPMDDGPLNKENEDLPAESYPNGPWRSPSSAQRGSVSYISLGVGDPLTPGYPATENATRIPMEEVPNLPGIPSLPLSWEDALPLLKATEGHGHIGEFDWAGGLEGVQYYSGPSEGTVELENIVKYNVTPIWNVLGRIEGSVEPHRSIIIGNHRDAWVNGAVDPSSGSATLV
;
A
#
# COMPACT_ATOMS: atom_id res chain seq x y z
N MET A 1 -49.03 -22.17 -65.46
CA MET A 1 -50.48 -22.25 -65.17
C MET A 1 -50.63 -21.65 -63.77
N SER A 2 -51.34 -20.57 -63.49
CA SER A 2 -52.34 -19.74 -64.17
C SER A 2 -52.38 -18.45 -63.31
N ALA A 3 -52.13 -17.28 -63.87
CA ALA A 3 -53.12 -16.35 -64.45
C ALA A 3 -53.32 -15.13 -63.54
N GLU A 4 -53.32 -13.97 -64.20
CA GLU A 4 -53.37 -12.59 -63.72
C GLU A 4 -54.71 -12.20 -63.09
N GLY A 5 -54.73 -11.07 -62.36
CA GLY A 5 -55.95 -10.35 -62.00
C GLY A 5 -55.67 -8.97 -61.38
N TYR A 6 -56.10 -7.93 -62.07
CA TYR A 6 -55.79 -6.51 -61.90
C TYR A 6 -56.49 -5.77 -60.73
N SER A 7 -55.76 -4.76 -60.24
CA SER A 7 -56.14 -3.43 -59.67
C SER A 7 -57.48 -3.18 -58.97
N SER A 8 -57.38 -2.49 -57.82
CA SER A 8 -58.23 -1.32 -57.52
C SER A 8 -57.52 -0.39 -56.53
N ILE A 9 -57.32 0.88 -56.93
CA ILE A 9 -56.99 2.00 -56.04
C ILE A 9 -58.33 2.57 -55.52
N PRO A 10 -58.46 2.83 -54.20
CA PRO A 10 -59.39 3.84 -53.74
C PRO A 10 -58.69 4.99 -52.99
N GLU A 11 -58.88 6.18 -53.56
CA GLU A 11 -59.25 7.46 -52.95
C GLU A 11 -58.49 8.02 -51.73
N GLN A 12 -57.96 9.22 -51.97
CA GLN A 12 -57.50 10.19 -50.98
C GLN A 12 -58.64 10.63 -50.04
N GLY A 13 -58.50 10.30 -48.76
CA GLY A 13 -59.18 10.99 -47.65
C GLY A 13 -58.25 12.01 -47.01
N THR A 14 -58.71 13.25 -46.94
CA THR A 14 -58.03 14.42 -46.36
C THR A 14 -57.84 14.33 -44.85
N GLU A 15 -56.58 14.55 -44.43
CA GLU A 15 -56.03 15.08 -43.18
C GLU A 15 -56.74 14.90 -41.82
N ASN A 16 -55.97 14.35 -40.88
CA ASN A 16 -55.77 15.01 -39.59
C ASN A 16 -54.33 14.75 -39.09
N GLN A 17 -53.35 15.51 -39.61
CA GLN A 17 -51.99 15.47 -39.09
C GLN A 17 -51.95 16.20 -37.74
N ALA A 18 -51.93 15.43 -36.65
CA ALA A 18 -51.66 15.97 -35.33
C ALA A 18 -50.31 16.71 -35.33
N LYS A 19 -50.29 17.94 -34.80
CA LYS A 19 -49.04 18.70 -34.61
C LYS A 19 -48.11 17.87 -33.70
N PRO A 20 -46.84 17.65 -34.09
CA PRO A 20 -45.92 16.82 -33.31
C PRO A 20 -45.73 17.42 -31.93
N SER A 21 -45.71 16.55 -30.91
CA SER A 21 -45.53 16.97 -29.52
C SER A 21 -44.17 17.66 -29.32
N LEU A 22 -44.05 18.50 -28.29
CA LEU A 22 -42.78 19.17 -27.95
C LEU A 22 -41.63 18.17 -27.82
N LEU A 23 -41.94 17.00 -27.26
CA LEU A 23 -41.01 15.90 -27.01
C LEU A 23 -40.57 15.22 -28.32
N GLU A 24 -41.47 15.05 -29.29
CA GLU A 24 -41.13 14.57 -30.64
C GLU A 24 -40.30 15.58 -31.42
N ARG A 25 -40.59 16.88 -31.29
CA ARG A 25 -39.80 17.95 -31.89
C ARG A 25 -38.39 17.99 -31.31
N MET A 26 -38.24 17.85 -29.99
CA MET A 26 -36.94 17.74 -29.33
C MET A 26 -36.19 16.48 -29.75
N LYS A 27 -36.86 15.32 -29.82
CA LYS A 27 -36.25 14.05 -30.23
C LYS A 27 -35.77 14.10 -31.68
N LYS A 28 -36.54 14.73 -32.57
CA LYS A 28 -36.20 14.95 -33.98
C LYS A 28 -35.07 15.98 -34.15
N TRP A 29 -35.03 17.01 -33.31
CA TRP A 29 -33.93 17.97 -33.25
C TRP A 29 -32.64 17.31 -32.78
N PHE A 30 -32.67 16.50 -31.72
CA PHE A 30 -31.52 15.74 -31.22
C PHE A 30 -31.02 14.69 -32.22
N SER A 31 -31.93 13.97 -32.89
CA SER A 31 -31.54 12.98 -33.91
C SER A 31 -30.93 13.64 -35.16
N ASN A 32 -31.34 14.87 -35.49
CA ASN A 32 -30.76 15.64 -36.59
C ASN A 32 -29.48 16.39 -36.19
N ALA A 33 -29.32 16.75 -34.91
CA ALA A 33 -28.09 17.34 -34.37
C ALA A 33 -26.95 16.31 -34.25
N THR A 34 -27.29 15.03 -34.13
CA THR A 34 -26.33 13.90 -34.04
C THR A 34 -26.10 13.19 -35.37
N ARG A 35 -26.89 13.47 -36.41
CA ARG A 35 -26.60 13.07 -37.78
C ARG A 35 -25.54 14.00 -38.38
N SER A 36 -24.29 13.62 -38.16
CA SER A 36 -23.14 14.03 -38.95
C SER A 36 -23.41 13.82 -40.45
N SER A 37 -23.78 14.88 -41.16
CA SER A 37 -23.55 14.96 -42.60
C SER A 37 -22.20 15.65 -42.80
N GLU A 38 -21.32 15.01 -43.57
CA GLU A 38 -19.95 15.40 -43.98
C GLU A 38 -18.80 14.81 -43.14
N THR A 39 -18.60 13.50 -43.30
CA THR A 39 -17.36 12.80 -42.98
C THR A 39 -16.42 12.82 -44.19
N ALA A 40 -15.61 13.87 -44.33
CA ALA A 40 -14.39 13.82 -45.13
C ALA A 40 -13.25 14.44 -44.30
N PRO A 41 -12.24 13.66 -43.87
CA PRO A 41 -11.08 14.22 -43.18
C PRO A 41 -10.26 15.10 -44.13
N LEU A 42 -9.79 16.25 -43.64
CA LEU A 42 -8.94 17.16 -44.41
C LEU A 42 -7.46 16.79 -44.18
N ILE A 43 -6.71 16.65 -45.28
CA ILE A 43 -5.26 16.42 -45.24
C ILE A 43 -4.54 17.72 -44.90
N ASN A 44 -3.77 17.72 -43.81
CA ASN A 44 -2.84 18.81 -43.51
C ASN A 44 -1.62 18.71 -44.45
N ARG A 45 -1.54 19.59 -45.46
CA ARG A 45 -0.47 19.53 -46.50
C ARG A 45 0.95 19.81 -45.98
N ARG A 46 1.14 20.27 -44.74
CA ARG A 46 2.47 20.45 -44.14
C ARG A 46 2.98 19.20 -43.42
N THR A 47 2.09 18.41 -42.84
CA THR A 47 2.44 17.24 -42.00
C THR A 47 1.99 15.91 -42.59
N MET A 48 1.23 15.91 -43.70
CA MET A 48 0.68 14.71 -44.36
C MET A 48 -0.15 13.83 -43.41
N THR A 49 -0.81 14.41 -42.42
CA THR A 49 -1.67 13.72 -41.45
C THR A 49 -3.14 14.08 -41.65
N LEU A 50 -4.03 13.12 -41.37
CA LEU A 50 -5.49 13.32 -41.38
C LEU A 50 -5.89 14.03 -40.08
N GLU A 51 -6.42 15.25 -40.17
CA GLU A 51 -6.99 15.94 -39.01
C GLU A 51 -8.52 15.75 -38.96
N PRO A 52 -9.10 15.53 -37.76
CA PRO A 52 -10.54 15.51 -37.60
C PRO A 52 -11.15 16.90 -37.93
N PRO A 53 -12.39 16.96 -38.47
CA PRO A 53 -12.99 18.23 -38.87
C PRO A 53 -13.16 19.16 -37.68
N LYS A 54 -12.72 20.41 -37.83
CA LYS A 54 -12.90 21.45 -36.79
C LYS A 54 -14.39 21.76 -36.64
N ALA A 55 -14.94 21.46 -35.46
CA ALA A 55 -16.30 21.83 -35.12
C ALA A 55 -16.48 23.36 -35.23
N SER A 56 -17.60 23.79 -35.82
CA SER A 56 -17.98 25.20 -35.92
C SER A 56 -17.89 25.85 -34.53
N PRO A 57 -17.09 26.93 -34.34
CA PRO A 57 -16.89 27.54 -33.02
C PRO A 57 -18.22 28.02 -32.43
N LEU A 58 -19.15 28.47 -33.29
CA LEU A 58 -20.50 28.85 -32.89
C LEU A 58 -21.30 27.66 -32.33
N LYS A 59 -21.22 26.49 -32.97
CA LYS A 59 -21.88 25.26 -32.48
C LYS A 59 -21.27 24.78 -31.17
N THR A 60 -19.94 24.85 -31.03
CA THR A 60 -19.26 24.49 -29.78
C THR A 60 -19.67 25.43 -28.64
N ILE A 61 -19.70 26.75 -28.88
CA ILE A 61 -20.14 27.76 -27.90
C ILE A 61 -21.60 27.53 -27.49
N LEU A 62 -22.51 27.33 -28.45
CA LEU A 62 -23.92 27.06 -28.15
C LEU A 62 -24.10 25.75 -27.37
N THR A 63 -23.34 24.71 -27.69
CA THR A 63 -23.40 23.42 -26.97
C THR A 63 -22.89 23.58 -25.54
N VAL A 64 -21.77 24.29 -25.35
CA VAL A 64 -21.23 24.59 -24.02
C VAL A 64 -22.22 25.44 -23.21
N LEU A 65 -22.81 26.48 -23.80
CA LEU A 65 -23.82 27.31 -23.12
C LEU A 65 -25.07 26.51 -22.73
N PHE A 66 -25.50 25.55 -23.56
CA PHE A 66 -26.64 24.69 -23.26
C PHE A 66 -26.32 23.69 -22.13
N ILE A 67 -25.10 23.12 -22.13
CA ILE A 67 -24.63 22.23 -21.06
C ILE A 67 -24.47 23.01 -19.75
N VAL A 68 -23.81 24.17 -19.78
CA VAL A 68 -23.60 25.02 -18.60
C VAL A 68 -24.93 25.53 -18.07
N GLY A 69 -25.83 26.01 -18.94
CA GLY A 69 -27.18 26.46 -18.59
C GLY A 69 -28.05 25.34 -18.02
N GLY A 70 -27.95 24.14 -18.60
CA GLY A 70 -28.61 22.94 -18.08
C GLY A 70 -28.07 22.55 -16.69
N PHE A 71 -26.75 22.55 -16.52
CA PHE A 71 -26.14 22.29 -15.21
C PHE A 71 -26.50 23.35 -14.18
N THR A 72 -26.55 24.64 -14.55
CA THR A 72 -26.96 25.71 -13.62
C THR A 72 -28.44 25.60 -13.23
N LEU A 73 -29.32 25.24 -14.15
CA LEU A 73 -30.73 25.00 -13.83
C LEU A 73 -30.90 23.76 -12.94
N ILE A 74 -30.11 22.70 -13.17
CA ILE A 74 -30.10 21.52 -12.32
C ILE A 74 -29.55 21.86 -10.93
N THR A 75 -28.47 22.63 -10.82
CA THR A 75 -27.94 23.04 -9.50
C THR A 75 -28.84 24.01 -8.76
N ILE A 76 -29.53 24.92 -9.46
CA ILE A 76 -30.55 25.79 -8.85
C ILE A 76 -31.76 24.96 -8.40
N ALA A 77 -32.22 24.01 -9.21
CA ALA A 77 -33.28 23.09 -8.82
C ALA A 77 -32.86 22.24 -7.61
N LEU A 78 -31.62 21.70 -7.61
CA LEU A 78 -31.06 20.98 -6.47
C LEU A 78 -30.96 21.88 -5.24
N ALA A 79 -30.50 23.11 -5.37
CA ALA A 79 -30.37 24.06 -4.28
C ALA A 79 -31.73 24.49 -3.71
N LEU A 80 -32.77 24.57 -4.55
CA LEU A 80 -34.14 24.83 -4.11
C LEU A 80 -34.79 23.61 -3.46
N THR A 81 -34.46 22.39 -3.89
CA THR A 81 -34.89 21.15 -3.20
C THR A 81 -34.10 20.88 -1.91
N VAL A 82 -32.82 21.26 -1.85
CA VAL A 82 -31.96 21.08 -0.66
C VAL A 82 -32.18 22.24 0.33
N GLY A 83 -32.61 23.41 -0.13
CA GLY A 83 -32.87 24.60 0.70
C GLY A 83 -34.29 24.69 1.26
N SER A 84 -35.14 23.70 1.04
CA SER A 84 -36.53 23.65 1.55
C SER A 84 -36.91 22.35 2.26
N ASP A 85 -35.92 21.58 2.70
CA ASP A 85 -36.15 20.55 3.71
C ASP A 85 -35.71 21.10 5.06
N ASP A 86 -36.67 21.19 5.97
CA ASP A 86 -36.44 21.28 7.39
C ASP A 86 -35.31 20.32 7.78
N ASN A 87 -34.49 20.76 8.72
CA ASN A 87 -33.41 20.00 9.33
C ASN A 87 -33.99 18.87 10.20
N GLU A 88 -34.86 18.02 9.65
CA GLU A 88 -35.13 16.68 10.15
C GLU A 88 -33.85 15.90 9.88
N GLY A 89 -32.91 15.98 10.81
CA GLY A 89 -31.73 15.12 10.81
C GLY A 89 -32.18 13.70 10.51
N LEU A 90 -31.51 13.06 9.53
CA LEU A 90 -31.70 11.67 9.12
C LEU A 90 -32.25 10.88 10.31
N PRO A 91 -33.43 10.23 10.22
CA PRO A 91 -34.10 9.65 11.37
C PRO A 91 -33.10 8.74 12.08
N SER A 92 -32.53 9.22 13.19
CA SER A 92 -31.54 8.45 13.91
C SER A 92 -32.34 7.35 14.58
N ARG A 93 -32.23 6.14 14.02
CA ARG A 93 -32.86 4.98 14.62
C ARG A 93 -32.45 4.98 16.08
N LYS A 94 -33.44 4.98 16.98
CA LYS A 94 -33.16 4.92 18.41
C LYS A 94 -32.29 3.71 18.69
N LEU A 95 -31.10 3.96 19.23
CA LEU A 95 -30.17 2.91 19.59
C LEU A 95 -30.82 1.97 20.59
N SER A 96 -30.69 0.67 20.35
CA SER A 96 -31.03 -0.35 21.34
C SER A 96 -30.20 -0.17 22.62
N SER A 97 -30.60 -0.84 23.70
CA SER A 97 -29.82 -0.84 24.94
C SER A 97 -28.42 -1.42 24.72
N ALA A 98 -28.30 -2.49 23.92
CA ALA A 98 -27.03 -3.12 23.59
C ALA A 98 -26.11 -2.17 22.80
N GLU A 99 -26.65 -1.44 21.82
CA GLU A 99 -25.84 -0.49 21.04
C GLU A 99 -25.36 0.68 21.88
N ARG A 100 -26.21 1.22 22.76
CA ARG A 100 -25.78 2.23 23.74
C ARG A 100 -24.69 1.69 24.65
N MET A 101 -24.88 0.50 25.20
CA MET A 101 -23.86 -0.16 26.01
C MET A 101 -22.52 -0.29 25.26
N MET A 102 -22.52 -0.73 23.99
CA MET A 102 -21.29 -0.85 23.20
C MET A 102 -20.60 0.49 22.93
N LEU A 103 -21.36 1.59 22.82
CA LEU A 103 -20.80 2.94 22.64
C LEU A 103 -20.31 3.57 23.95
N ASP A 104 -20.97 3.27 25.07
CA ASP A 104 -20.69 3.87 26.38
C ASP A 104 -19.61 3.10 27.17
N LEU A 105 -19.41 1.82 26.88
CA LEU A 105 -18.46 0.98 27.61
C LEU A 105 -16.99 1.35 27.39
N PRO A 106 -16.47 1.63 26.18
CA PRO A 106 -15.06 1.93 25.96
C PRO A 106 -14.55 3.07 26.85
N SER A 107 -13.37 2.91 27.45
CA SER A 107 -12.79 3.90 28.36
C SER A 107 -11.37 4.25 27.95
N SER A 108 -11.11 5.53 27.71
CA SER A 108 -9.78 6.05 27.35
C SER A 108 -8.71 5.68 28.38
N ASN A 109 -9.05 5.66 29.68
CA ASN A 109 -8.13 5.25 30.74
C ASN A 109 -7.74 3.78 30.65
N ARG A 110 -8.70 2.89 30.35
CA ARG A 110 -8.42 1.45 30.16
C ARG A 110 -7.62 1.22 28.89
N LEU A 111 -8.03 1.81 27.77
CA LEU A 111 -7.29 1.76 26.50
C LEU A 111 -5.83 2.19 26.68
N LYS A 112 -5.60 3.32 27.36
CA LYS A 112 -4.24 3.80 27.68
C LYS A 112 -3.45 2.81 28.53
N SER A 113 -4.08 2.18 29.53
CA SER A 113 -3.42 1.19 30.38
C SER A 113 -3.08 -0.10 29.62
N TYR A 114 -3.98 -0.59 28.76
CA TYR A 114 -3.76 -1.81 27.97
C TYR A 114 -2.72 -1.59 26.89
N LEU A 115 -2.77 -0.44 26.21
CA LEU A 115 -1.74 -0.04 25.27
C LEU A 115 -0.37 -0.02 25.95
N ARG A 116 -0.26 0.65 27.11
CA ARG A 116 1.01 0.70 27.87
C ARG A 116 1.55 -0.69 28.25
N ASN A 117 0.67 -1.65 28.50
CA ASN A 117 1.08 -3.03 28.78
C ASN A 117 1.66 -3.70 27.52
N TYR A 118 0.93 -3.67 26.40
CA TYR A 118 1.38 -4.26 25.14
C TYR A 118 2.67 -3.61 24.61
N THR A 119 2.89 -2.32 24.87
CA THR A 119 4.06 -1.59 24.38
C THR A 119 5.24 -1.58 25.35
N SER A 120 5.16 -2.29 26.47
CA SER A 120 6.19 -2.24 27.52
C SER A 120 7.49 -2.95 27.15
N GLU A 121 7.43 -3.89 26.22
CA GLU A 121 8.56 -4.68 25.74
C GLU A 121 8.40 -5.03 24.26
N PRO A 122 9.48 -5.20 23.47
CA PRO A 122 9.38 -5.72 22.11
C PRO A 122 8.72 -7.10 22.08
N HIS A 123 7.84 -7.33 21.10
CA HIS A 123 7.02 -8.55 21.05
C HIS A 123 6.93 -9.15 19.64
N VAL A 124 8.10 -9.45 19.08
CA VAL A 124 8.23 -10.13 17.77
C VAL A 124 7.61 -11.51 17.81
N ALA A 125 6.90 -11.88 16.73
CA ALA A 125 6.24 -13.18 16.60
C ALA A 125 7.17 -14.33 16.99
N GLY A 126 6.67 -15.23 17.84
CA GLY A 126 7.39 -16.42 18.28
C GLY A 126 8.46 -16.20 19.35
N THR A 127 8.65 -14.97 19.83
CA THR A 127 9.54 -14.68 20.97
C THR A 127 8.87 -14.99 22.32
N PRO A 128 9.66 -15.15 23.40
CA PRO A 128 9.09 -15.31 24.74
C PRO A 128 8.17 -14.15 25.17
N SER A 129 8.46 -12.92 24.72
CA SER A 129 7.64 -11.73 24.98
C SER A 129 6.27 -11.82 24.30
N ASP A 130 6.22 -12.19 23.00
CA ASP A 130 4.96 -12.44 22.30
C ASP A 130 4.08 -13.48 23.03
N LYS A 131 4.70 -14.56 23.52
CA LYS A 131 4.00 -15.56 24.33
C LYS A 131 3.39 -14.97 25.61
N ARG A 132 4.15 -14.17 26.37
CA ARG A 132 3.65 -13.51 27.59
C ARG A 132 2.46 -12.60 27.27
N GLN A 133 2.53 -11.86 26.17
CA GLN A 133 1.40 -11.05 25.75
C GLN A 133 0.18 -11.89 25.38
N ALA A 134 0.36 -13.05 24.75
CA ALA A 134 -0.74 -13.99 24.48
C ALA A 134 -1.41 -14.50 25.78
N GLU A 135 -0.59 -14.84 26.78
CA GLU A 135 -1.05 -15.28 28.09
C GLU A 135 -1.82 -14.17 28.81
N TRP A 136 -1.32 -12.93 28.76
CA TRP A 136 -1.99 -11.75 29.31
C TRP A 136 -3.34 -11.46 28.63
N THR A 137 -3.40 -11.50 27.29
CA THR A 137 -4.67 -11.31 26.55
C THR A 137 -5.70 -12.37 26.95
N ARG A 138 -5.29 -13.64 27.06
CA ARG A 138 -6.16 -14.73 27.50
C ARG A 138 -6.68 -14.48 28.92
N GLU A 139 -5.82 -14.04 29.84
CA GLU A 139 -6.20 -13.71 31.20
C GLU A 139 -7.22 -12.57 31.26
N LYS A 140 -7.08 -11.54 30.42
CA LYS A 140 -8.08 -10.47 30.30
C LYS A 140 -9.42 -10.97 29.78
N PHE A 141 -9.44 -11.84 28.77
CA PHE A 141 -10.69 -12.45 28.32
C PHE A 141 -11.39 -13.23 29.44
N ASN A 142 -10.64 -13.99 30.24
CA ASN A 142 -11.19 -14.70 31.39
C ASN A 142 -11.73 -13.73 32.47
N GLU A 143 -10.99 -12.66 32.78
CA GLU A 143 -11.41 -11.60 33.72
C GLU A 143 -12.72 -10.93 33.29
N PHE A 144 -12.92 -10.75 31.98
CA PHE A 144 -14.13 -10.15 31.42
C PHE A 144 -15.32 -11.11 31.32
N GLY A 145 -15.18 -12.35 31.77
CA GLY A 145 -16.26 -13.33 31.75
C GLY A 145 -16.37 -14.12 30.44
N ILE A 146 -15.26 -14.30 29.70
CA ILE A 146 -15.16 -15.23 28.57
C ILE A 146 -14.36 -16.46 29.05
N PRO A 147 -14.99 -17.41 29.77
CA PRO A 147 -14.29 -18.41 30.59
C PRO A 147 -13.49 -19.45 29.79
N ASP A 148 -13.81 -19.64 28.50
CA ASP A 148 -13.17 -20.64 27.63
C ASP A 148 -12.10 -20.05 26.70
N ALA A 149 -11.52 -18.90 27.06
CA ALA A 149 -10.46 -18.30 26.28
C ALA A 149 -9.23 -19.22 26.23
N LYS A 150 -8.80 -19.60 25.03
CA LYS A 150 -7.71 -20.57 24.82
C LYS A 150 -6.64 -20.03 23.90
N ILE A 151 -5.41 -20.47 24.17
CA ILE A 151 -4.29 -20.26 23.26
C ILE A 151 -4.20 -21.44 22.30
N LYS A 152 -4.28 -21.16 21.00
CA LYS A 152 -4.03 -22.12 19.93
C LYS A 152 -2.65 -21.88 19.35
N THR A 153 -1.78 -22.88 19.48
CA THR A 153 -0.41 -22.83 18.97
C THR A 153 -0.33 -23.37 17.54
N TYR A 154 0.43 -22.67 16.70
CA TYR A 154 0.87 -23.12 15.38
C TYR A 154 2.39 -22.99 15.28
N TYR A 155 2.99 -23.64 14.29
CA TYR A 155 4.43 -23.77 14.13
C TYR A 155 4.83 -23.41 12.68
N PRO A 156 4.65 -22.15 12.27
CA PRO A 156 5.08 -21.67 10.96
C PRO A 156 6.61 -21.56 10.88
N LEU A 157 7.11 -21.44 9.66
CA LEU A 157 8.47 -20.98 9.40
C LEU A 157 8.58 -19.49 9.68
N LEU A 158 9.51 -19.10 10.55
CA LEU A 158 9.92 -17.70 10.77
C LEU A 158 11.43 -17.56 10.53
N ASN A 159 11.90 -16.33 10.35
CA ASN A 159 13.33 -16.03 10.34
C ASN A 159 13.69 -14.90 11.30
N TYR A 160 14.91 -14.95 11.81
CA TYR A 160 15.47 -13.92 12.70
C TYR A 160 16.88 -13.54 12.24
N PRO A 161 17.28 -12.27 12.41
CA PRO A 161 18.62 -11.83 12.04
C PRO A 161 19.68 -12.43 12.95
N VAL A 162 20.83 -12.77 12.36
CA VAL A 162 22.04 -13.24 13.06
C VAL A 162 23.13 -12.18 12.93
N SER A 163 23.41 -11.74 11.69
CA SER A 163 24.29 -10.62 11.41
C SER A 163 23.87 -9.92 10.13
N HIS A 164 24.21 -8.64 10.03
CA HIS A 164 24.03 -7.86 8.82
C HIS A 164 25.20 -6.89 8.67
N ARG A 165 25.50 -6.52 7.43
CA ARG A 165 26.50 -5.49 7.11
C ARG A 165 26.18 -4.89 5.75
N LEU A 166 26.43 -3.60 5.62
CA LEU A 166 26.35 -2.93 4.34
C LEU A 166 27.48 -1.90 4.24
N ALA A 167 28.31 -2.00 3.19
CA ALA A 167 29.40 -1.06 2.99
C ALA A 167 29.73 -0.83 1.52
N ILE A 168 30.13 0.40 1.19
CA ILE A 168 30.79 0.75 -0.07
C ILE A 168 32.29 0.42 0.09
N VAL A 169 32.74 -0.67 -0.53
CA VAL A 169 34.07 -1.26 -0.29
C VAL A 169 35.12 -0.89 -1.34
N SER A 170 34.73 -0.16 -2.39
CA SER A 170 35.61 0.28 -3.47
C SER A 170 35.11 1.59 -4.06
N GLY A 171 35.94 2.26 -4.85
CA GLY A 171 35.69 3.62 -5.34
C GLY A 171 36.57 4.66 -4.63
N PRO A 172 36.34 5.96 -4.91
CA PRO A 172 36.97 7.07 -4.22
C PRO A 172 36.83 6.97 -2.70
N GLU A 173 37.84 7.43 -1.96
CA GLU A 173 37.88 7.29 -0.50
C GLU A 173 36.76 8.08 0.18
N GLU A 174 36.40 9.23 -0.37
CA GLU A 174 35.30 10.09 0.05
C GLU A 174 33.91 9.47 -0.12
N LEU A 175 33.79 8.44 -0.96
CA LEU A 175 32.54 7.67 -1.15
C LEU A 175 32.52 6.39 -0.33
N ARG A 176 33.60 6.03 0.39
CA ARG A 176 33.59 4.85 1.25
C ARG A 176 32.69 5.09 2.46
N TYR A 177 31.84 4.12 2.75
CA TYR A 177 30.86 4.22 3.81
C TYR A 177 30.51 2.83 4.34
N GLU A 178 30.28 2.74 5.65
CA GLU A 178 29.72 1.57 6.30
C GLU A 178 28.45 2.00 7.02
N ALA A 179 27.33 1.37 6.66
CA ALA A 179 26.01 1.72 7.17
C ALA A 179 25.90 1.40 8.66
N LYS A 180 25.18 2.26 9.38
CA LYS A 180 24.95 2.10 10.81
C LYS A 180 24.03 0.92 11.10
N LEU A 181 23.01 0.72 10.25
CA LEU A 181 22.01 -0.35 10.36
C LEU A 181 21.35 -0.46 11.75
N LYS A 182 21.19 0.68 12.43
CA LYS A 182 20.69 0.76 13.80
C LYS A 182 19.99 2.09 14.05
N GLU A 183 18.80 2.03 14.64
CA GLU A 183 18.08 3.21 15.11
C GLU A 183 18.79 3.91 16.27
N ASP A 184 18.63 5.24 16.34
CA ASP A 184 19.10 6.02 17.49
C ASP A 184 18.31 5.74 18.76
N ILE A 185 19.01 5.89 19.88
CA ILE A 185 18.41 5.95 21.21
C ILE A 185 17.91 7.37 21.42
N VAL A 186 16.68 7.48 21.93
CA VAL A 186 16.01 8.72 22.28
C VAL A 186 15.88 8.76 23.80
N ASP A 187 16.45 9.77 24.45
CA ASP A 187 16.49 9.86 25.92
C ASP A 187 15.08 9.99 26.53
N GLU A 188 14.16 10.65 25.82
CA GLU A 188 12.76 10.80 26.22
C GLU A 188 11.92 9.53 26.08
N ASP A 189 12.41 8.54 25.31
CA ASP A 189 11.76 7.25 25.11
C ASP A 189 12.68 6.07 25.46
N PRO A 190 12.61 5.59 26.71
CA PRO A 190 13.40 4.46 27.19
C PRO A 190 13.22 3.17 26.39
N THR A 191 12.14 3.02 25.62
CA THR A 191 11.92 1.82 24.81
C THR A 191 12.92 1.72 23.66
N THR A 192 13.45 2.85 23.19
CA THR A 192 14.47 2.90 22.13
C THR A 192 15.83 2.32 22.56
N ALA A 193 16.10 2.30 23.87
CA ALA A 193 17.33 1.73 24.45
C ALA A 193 17.21 0.24 24.79
N ASN A 194 16.09 -0.42 24.47
CA ASN A 194 15.86 -1.81 24.88
C ASN A 194 16.83 -2.77 24.15
N PRO A 195 17.67 -3.53 24.87
CA PRO A 195 18.65 -4.45 24.27
C PRO A 195 17.99 -5.66 23.57
N ASP A 196 16.74 -5.98 23.91
CA ASP A 196 15.98 -7.06 23.29
C ASP A 196 15.28 -6.63 21.98
N SER A 197 15.44 -5.37 21.56
CA SER A 197 14.94 -4.89 20.27
C SER A 197 15.62 -5.65 19.12
N ILE A 198 14.81 -6.17 18.20
CA ILE A 198 15.33 -6.96 17.08
C ILE A 198 16.12 -6.05 16.12
N PRO A 199 17.30 -6.48 15.62
CA PRO A 199 18.04 -5.70 14.63
C PRO A 199 17.22 -5.35 13.37
N LEU A 200 17.67 -4.38 12.58
CA LEU A 200 17.09 -4.06 11.28
C LEU A 200 17.19 -5.26 10.32
N PHE A 201 16.05 -5.79 9.87
CA PHE A 201 16.01 -6.86 8.88
C PHE A 201 14.67 -6.92 8.17
N HIS A 202 14.65 -7.62 7.04
CA HIS A 202 13.42 -8.00 6.37
C HIS A 202 13.05 -9.44 6.74
N GLY A 203 11.81 -9.64 7.22
CA GLY A 203 11.25 -10.97 7.42
C GLY A 203 11.18 -11.71 6.08
N TYR A 204 11.55 -12.98 6.06
CA TYR A 204 11.69 -13.84 4.89
C TYR A 204 12.74 -13.41 3.84
N SER A 205 13.64 -12.46 4.16
CA SER A 205 14.76 -12.14 3.28
C SER A 205 15.72 -13.33 3.11
N LYS A 206 16.27 -13.55 1.91
CA LYS A 206 17.19 -14.66 1.67
C LYS A 206 18.45 -14.52 2.51
N ASN A 207 18.86 -15.63 3.14
CA ASN A 207 20.14 -15.72 3.82
C ASN A 207 21.30 -15.69 2.80
N GLY A 208 22.24 -14.78 2.97
CA GLY A 208 23.46 -14.74 2.16
C GLY A 208 24.08 -13.36 2.01
N THR A 209 25.09 -13.30 1.15
CA THR A 209 25.81 -12.08 0.79
C THR A 209 25.63 -11.76 -0.69
N ALA A 210 25.69 -10.48 -1.02
CA ALA A 210 25.67 -9.98 -2.39
C ALA A 210 26.73 -8.89 -2.55
N LYS A 211 27.31 -8.81 -3.74
CA LYS A 211 28.29 -7.79 -4.10
C LYS A 211 27.96 -7.24 -5.48
N GLY A 212 27.88 -5.93 -5.60
CA GLY A 212 27.50 -5.27 -6.85
C GLY A 212 27.52 -3.75 -6.72
N LYS A 213 27.40 -3.06 -7.85
CA LYS A 213 27.18 -1.60 -7.86
C LYS A 213 25.74 -1.30 -7.43
N ILE A 214 25.49 -0.12 -6.88
CA ILE A 214 24.14 0.36 -6.61
C ILE A 214 23.50 0.88 -7.88
N ILE A 215 22.25 0.53 -8.12
CA ILE A 215 21.36 1.28 -9.00
C ILE A 215 20.21 1.85 -8.16
N TYR A 216 19.81 3.09 -8.41
CA TYR A 216 18.58 3.64 -7.85
C TYR A 216 17.43 3.33 -8.81
N ALA A 217 16.43 2.61 -8.30
CA ALA A 217 15.28 2.15 -9.07
C ALA A 217 13.96 2.68 -8.48
N ASN A 218 13.98 3.90 -7.93
CA ASN A 218 12.79 4.60 -7.46
C ASN A 218 11.94 3.76 -6.49
N TYR A 219 10.64 3.57 -6.72
CA TYR A 219 9.78 2.73 -5.89
C TYR A 219 9.92 1.23 -6.19
N GLY A 220 10.84 0.81 -7.06
CA GLY A 220 11.05 -0.59 -7.40
C GLY A 220 9.84 -1.24 -8.09
N ARG A 221 9.08 -0.47 -8.88
CA ARG A 221 8.02 -1.00 -9.73
C ARG A 221 8.62 -1.66 -10.97
N LEU A 222 7.83 -2.48 -11.65
CA LEU A 222 8.28 -3.08 -12.91
C LEU A 222 8.61 -2.01 -13.97
N GLU A 223 7.85 -0.91 -14.02
CA GLU A 223 8.15 0.22 -14.91
C GLU A 223 9.44 0.95 -14.54
N ASP A 224 9.82 1.02 -13.26
CA ASP A 224 11.05 1.70 -12.84
C ASP A 224 12.27 0.92 -13.36
N PHE A 225 12.27 -0.41 -13.22
CA PHE A 225 13.34 -1.24 -13.79
C PHE A 225 13.30 -1.29 -15.33
N GLN A 226 12.12 -1.29 -15.95
CA GLN A 226 12.01 -1.23 -17.41
C GLN A 226 12.61 0.07 -17.95
N PHE A 227 12.30 1.20 -17.31
CA PHE A 227 12.88 2.49 -17.65
C PHE A 227 14.42 2.45 -17.59
N LEU A 228 15.00 1.88 -16.53
CA LEU A 228 16.46 1.73 -16.43
C LEU A 228 17.05 0.98 -17.63
N VAL A 229 16.44 -0.16 -18.00
CA VAL A 229 16.87 -0.95 -19.15
C VAL A 229 16.72 -0.17 -20.46
N ASP A 230 15.61 0.55 -20.63
CA ASP A 230 15.32 1.35 -21.83
C ASP A 230 16.31 2.53 -21.98
N GLN A 231 16.80 3.08 -20.87
CA GLN A 231 17.85 4.09 -20.83
C GLN A 231 19.27 3.50 -20.96
N GLY A 232 19.41 2.18 -21.08
CA GLY A 232 20.71 1.52 -21.22
C GLY A 232 21.50 1.40 -19.92
N VAL A 233 20.86 1.57 -18.76
CA VAL A 233 21.48 1.33 -17.44
C VAL A 233 21.71 -0.17 -17.25
N HIS A 234 22.91 -0.55 -16.84
CA HIS A 234 23.27 -1.95 -16.60
C HIS A 234 22.73 -2.45 -15.25
N VAL A 235 21.62 -3.20 -15.28
CA VAL A 235 20.91 -3.69 -14.08
C VAL A 235 21.39 -5.07 -13.60
N ASN A 236 21.76 -5.97 -14.51
CA ASN A 236 22.13 -7.34 -14.14
C ASN A 236 23.36 -7.36 -13.21
N GLY A 237 23.35 -8.16 -12.14
CA GLY A 237 24.46 -8.25 -11.19
C GLY A 237 24.62 -7.04 -10.24
N THR A 238 23.66 -6.11 -10.22
CA THR A 238 23.68 -4.94 -9.33
C THR A 238 22.88 -5.16 -8.05
N ILE A 239 23.02 -4.25 -7.09
CA ILE A 239 22.19 -4.15 -5.89
C ILE A 239 21.22 -2.98 -6.11
N ALA A 240 19.92 -3.25 -6.06
CA ALA A 240 18.91 -2.21 -6.27
C ALA A 240 18.64 -1.45 -4.96
N LEU A 241 18.82 -0.14 -4.98
CA LEU A 241 18.30 0.78 -3.97
C LEU A 241 16.93 1.27 -4.41
N VAL A 242 15.92 1.03 -3.58
CA VAL A 242 14.53 1.43 -3.82
C VAL A 242 13.95 2.07 -2.57
N ARG A 243 12.92 2.88 -2.71
CA ARG A 243 12.19 3.45 -1.58
C ARG A 243 10.86 2.73 -1.31
N TYR A 244 10.43 2.78 -0.06
CA TYR A 244 9.10 2.36 0.37
C TYR A 244 7.99 3.18 -0.28
N GLY A 245 6.76 2.64 -0.30
CA GLY A 245 5.59 3.28 -0.93
C GLY A 245 5.10 2.57 -2.19
N PHE A 246 3.90 2.94 -2.65
CA PHE A 246 3.17 2.47 -3.84
C PHE A 246 2.85 0.96 -3.93
N ASN A 247 3.84 0.08 -3.83
CA ASN A 247 3.69 -1.36 -3.89
C ASN A 247 4.27 -2.06 -2.66
N VAL A 248 3.84 -3.29 -2.43
CA VAL A 248 4.30 -4.11 -1.30
C VAL A 248 5.78 -4.45 -1.48
N ARG A 249 6.57 -4.35 -0.41
CA ARG A 249 8.02 -4.61 -0.38
C ARG A 249 8.48 -5.88 -1.11
N GLY A 250 7.77 -7.00 -0.94
CA GLY A 250 8.10 -8.24 -1.63
C GLY A 250 8.03 -8.13 -3.16
N LEU A 251 7.13 -7.30 -3.70
CA LEU A 251 7.04 -7.06 -5.15
C LEU A 251 8.24 -6.27 -5.67
N LYS A 252 8.81 -5.36 -4.86
CA LYS A 252 10.03 -4.62 -5.21
C LYS A 252 11.21 -5.58 -5.38
N ILE A 253 11.36 -6.52 -4.45
CA ILE A 253 12.41 -7.54 -4.53
C ILE A 253 12.19 -8.47 -5.73
N ARG A 254 10.97 -8.95 -5.91
CA ARG A 254 10.63 -9.81 -7.06
C ARG A 254 10.89 -9.13 -8.40
N ALA A 255 10.63 -7.84 -8.50
CA ALA A 255 10.96 -7.06 -9.69
C ALA A 255 12.47 -7.00 -9.89
N ALA A 256 13.24 -6.62 -8.88
CA ALA A 256 14.70 -6.56 -8.94
C ALA A 256 15.32 -7.91 -9.38
N GLU A 257 14.83 -9.03 -8.81
CA GLU A 257 15.24 -10.38 -9.21
C GLU A 257 14.98 -10.66 -10.69
N LYS A 258 13.80 -10.29 -11.18
CA LYS A 258 13.42 -10.50 -12.59
C LYS A 258 14.34 -9.77 -13.56
N TYR A 259 14.89 -8.62 -13.16
CA TYR A 259 15.85 -7.86 -13.95
C TYR A 259 17.32 -8.22 -13.67
N GLY A 260 17.57 -9.23 -12.83
CA GLY A 260 18.90 -9.78 -12.58
C GLY A 260 19.69 -9.10 -11.46
N CYS A 261 19.06 -8.28 -10.61
CA CYS A 261 19.71 -7.78 -9.41
C CYS A 261 20.08 -8.93 -8.47
N VAL A 262 21.17 -8.77 -7.72
CA VAL A 262 21.68 -9.77 -6.77
C VAL A 262 21.40 -9.41 -5.31
N GLY A 263 20.86 -8.23 -5.04
CA GLY A 263 20.43 -7.79 -3.72
C GLY A 263 19.53 -6.55 -3.79
N VAL A 264 18.80 -6.27 -2.72
CA VAL A 264 17.89 -5.12 -2.64
C VAL A 264 18.00 -4.39 -1.31
N LEU A 265 18.05 -3.07 -1.37
CA LEU A 265 18.03 -2.17 -0.23
C LEU A 265 16.76 -1.34 -0.31
N ILE A 266 15.99 -1.29 0.78
CA ILE A 266 14.72 -0.55 0.80
C ILE A 266 14.79 0.50 1.91
N TYR A 267 14.70 1.78 1.56
CA TYR A 267 14.67 2.89 2.54
C TYR A 267 13.32 3.61 2.54
N SER A 268 12.97 4.28 3.64
CA SER A 268 11.84 5.21 3.63
C SER A 268 12.36 6.57 3.19
N ASP A 269 11.80 7.19 2.16
CA ASP A 269 12.27 8.51 1.73
C ASP A 269 11.60 9.63 2.56
N PRO A 270 12.31 10.71 2.96
CA PRO A 270 11.70 11.82 3.71
C PRO A 270 10.54 12.51 3.00
N MET A 271 10.48 12.46 1.66
CA MET A 271 9.36 13.00 0.88
C MET A 271 8.05 12.26 1.21
N ASP A 272 8.15 10.95 1.43
CA ASP A 272 6.99 10.08 1.63
C ASP A 272 6.64 9.94 3.12
N ASP A 273 7.65 9.79 3.97
CA ASP A 273 7.50 9.36 5.36
C ASP A 273 8.36 10.19 6.33
N GLY A 274 8.79 11.38 5.91
CA GLY A 274 9.54 12.33 6.73
C GLY A 274 8.81 13.65 6.93
N PRO A 275 9.47 14.62 7.59
CA PRO A 275 8.86 15.91 7.93
C PRO A 275 8.69 16.86 6.74
N LEU A 276 9.24 16.52 5.58
CA LEU A 276 9.30 17.41 4.42
C LEU A 276 7.89 17.72 3.87
N ASN A 277 7.58 19.02 3.73
CA ASN A 277 6.28 19.53 3.25
C ASN A 277 5.09 19.08 4.10
N LYS A 278 5.29 18.92 5.42
CA LYS A 278 4.28 18.45 6.37
C LYS A 278 3.83 19.53 7.35
N GLU A 279 4.00 20.80 7.02
CA GLU A 279 3.52 21.91 7.82
C GLU A 279 2.00 21.80 7.98
N ASN A 280 1.54 21.55 9.21
CA ASN A 280 0.14 21.46 9.58
C ASN A 280 -0.08 22.23 10.90
N GLU A 281 -1.27 22.81 11.09
CA GLU A 281 -1.63 23.54 12.32
C GLU A 281 -1.59 22.63 13.55
N ASP A 282 -1.89 21.33 13.40
CA ASP A 282 -2.05 20.40 14.53
C ASP A 282 -0.81 19.56 14.86
N LEU A 283 0.15 19.42 13.93
CA LEU A 283 1.30 18.53 14.09
C LEU A 283 2.59 19.21 13.62
N PRO A 284 3.67 19.22 14.43
CA PRO A 284 4.93 19.79 14.01
C PRO A 284 5.52 19.00 12.83
N ALA A 285 6.04 19.73 11.84
CA ALA A 285 6.80 19.17 10.72
C ALA A 285 8.22 18.79 11.16
N GLU A 286 8.31 17.95 12.21
CA GLU A 286 9.56 17.49 12.80
C GLU A 286 9.57 15.97 12.90
N SER A 287 10.76 15.39 12.84
CA SER A 287 10.94 13.97 13.08
C SER A 287 10.76 13.62 14.56
N TYR A 288 10.38 12.39 14.85
CA TYR A 288 10.38 11.84 16.19
C TYR A 288 11.77 12.02 16.85
N PRO A 289 11.86 12.51 18.10
CA PRO A 289 10.77 12.65 19.08
C PRO A 289 9.97 13.96 19.05
N ASN A 290 10.44 14.99 18.34
CA ASN A 290 9.83 16.31 18.38
C ASN A 290 8.55 16.42 17.54
N GLY A 291 8.36 15.50 16.61
CA GLY A 291 7.13 15.36 15.86
C GLY A 291 6.81 13.90 15.48
N PRO A 292 5.71 13.67 14.75
CA PRO A 292 5.23 12.32 14.46
C PRO A 292 5.93 11.67 13.26
N TRP A 293 6.77 12.43 12.52
CA TRP A 293 7.39 11.96 11.29
C TRP A 293 8.59 11.05 11.59
N ARG A 294 8.95 10.16 10.66
CA ARG A 294 10.01 9.16 10.89
C ARG A 294 11.33 9.82 11.29
N SER A 295 12.07 9.18 12.20
CA SER A 295 13.41 9.60 12.57
C SER A 295 14.44 9.28 11.48
N PRO A 296 15.48 10.11 11.26
CA PRO A 296 16.48 9.88 10.23
C PRO A 296 17.20 8.54 10.23
N SER A 297 17.44 7.98 11.41
CA SER A 297 18.08 6.68 11.59
C SER A 297 17.09 5.51 11.66
N SER A 298 15.78 5.77 11.60
CA SER A 298 14.75 4.74 11.64
C SER A 298 14.58 4.06 10.29
N ALA A 299 14.47 2.72 10.30
CA ALA A 299 14.15 1.93 9.12
C ALA A 299 12.91 1.07 9.34
N GLN A 300 12.16 0.86 8.26
CA GLN A 300 10.92 0.09 8.31
C GLN A 300 11.23 -1.41 8.12
N ARG A 301 11.09 -2.20 9.20
CA ARG A 301 11.08 -3.67 9.13
C ARG A 301 9.82 -4.16 8.40
N GLY A 302 9.81 -5.41 7.94
CA GLY A 302 8.64 -5.99 7.29
C GLY A 302 8.91 -7.32 6.58
N SER A 303 7.85 -8.09 6.36
CA SER A 303 7.90 -9.34 5.59
C SER A 303 8.03 -9.05 4.09
N VAL A 304 9.06 -9.61 3.46
CA VAL A 304 9.29 -9.51 2.02
C VAL A 304 8.87 -10.76 1.24
N SER A 305 8.11 -11.65 1.89
CA SER A 305 7.45 -12.77 1.19
C SER A 305 6.59 -12.27 0.02
N TYR A 306 6.49 -13.08 -1.01
CA TYR A 306 5.67 -12.77 -2.18
C TYR A 306 4.22 -13.12 -1.91
N ILE A 307 3.55 -12.28 -1.11
CA ILE A 307 2.14 -12.47 -0.75
C ILE A 307 1.19 -12.57 -1.95
N SER A 308 1.62 -12.08 -3.12
CA SER A 308 0.92 -12.24 -4.41
C SER A 308 0.91 -13.69 -4.94
N LEU A 309 1.82 -14.54 -4.47
CA LEU A 309 1.97 -15.94 -4.87
C LEU A 309 1.42 -16.91 -3.81
N GLY A 310 1.42 -16.51 -2.54
CA GLY A 310 0.89 -17.31 -1.45
C GLY A 310 0.91 -16.56 -0.12
N VAL A 311 -0.08 -16.85 0.72
CA VAL A 311 -0.24 -16.31 2.07
C VAL A 311 -0.23 -17.44 3.10
N GLY A 312 0.00 -17.09 4.37
CA GLY A 312 0.13 -18.07 5.46
C GLY A 312 1.56 -18.56 5.65
N ASP A 313 1.71 -19.71 6.30
CA ASP A 313 3.02 -20.34 6.51
C ASP A 313 3.58 -20.84 5.16
N PRO A 314 4.78 -20.39 4.75
CA PRO A 314 5.37 -20.77 3.47
C PRO A 314 5.57 -22.29 3.32
N LEU A 315 5.74 -23.03 4.43
CA LEU A 315 5.98 -24.47 4.39
C LEU A 315 4.71 -25.33 4.39
N THR A 316 3.54 -24.75 4.66
CA THR A 316 2.26 -25.50 4.72
C THR A 316 1.17 -24.82 3.89
N PRO A 317 1.39 -24.59 2.58
CA PRO A 317 0.44 -23.87 1.75
C PRO A 317 -0.93 -24.57 1.71
N GLY A 318 -1.97 -23.88 2.18
CA GLY A 318 -3.34 -24.38 2.22
C GLY A 318 -3.69 -25.28 3.41
N TYR A 319 -2.76 -25.55 4.32
CA TYR A 319 -2.97 -26.42 5.49
C TYR A 319 -2.53 -25.74 6.79
N PRO A 320 -3.09 -26.13 7.95
CA PRO A 320 -2.65 -25.56 9.22
C PRO A 320 -1.24 -26.06 9.59
N ALA A 321 -0.35 -25.13 9.94
CA ALA A 321 1.00 -25.40 10.46
C ALA A 321 0.96 -25.98 11.88
N THR A 322 0.38 -27.17 12.06
CA THR A 322 0.41 -27.90 13.33
C THR A 322 1.83 -28.43 13.61
N GLU A 323 2.08 -28.87 14.84
CA GLU A 323 3.39 -29.41 15.26
C GLU A 323 3.86 -30.51 14.29
N ASN A 324 2.99 -31.47 14.01
CA ASN A 324 3.26 -32.62 13.14
C ASN A 324 2.82 -32.40 11.67
N ALA A 325 2.62 -31.15 11.24
CA ALA A 325 2.22 -30.88 9.86
C ALA A 325 3.32 -31.31 8.87
N THR A 326 2.90 -31.93 7.76
CA THR A 326 3.77 -32.18 6.60
C THR A 326 4.16 -30.83 6.00
N ARG A 327 5.46 -30.61 5.82
CA ARG A 327 6.04 -29.37 5.32
C ARG A 327 6.74 -29.62 4.00
N ILE A 328 6.57 -28.72 3.03
CA ILE A 328 7.38 -28.76 1.81
C ILE A 328 8.82 -28.35 2.12
N PRO A 329 9.82 -28.81 1.35
CA PRO A 329 11.18 -28.29 1.44
C PRO A 329 11.23 -26.79 1.17
N MET A 330 12.12 -26.06 1.85
CA MET A 330 12.19 -24.59 1.74
C MET A 330 12.56 -24.15 0.32
N GLU A 331 13.35 -24.95 -0.39
CA GLU A 331 13.79 -24.72 -1.77
C GLU A 331 12.64 -24.78 -2.80
N GLU A 332 11.55 -25.46 -2.45
CA GLU A 332 10.36 -25.60 -3.29
C GLU A 332 9.32 -24.48 -3.04
N VAL A 333 9.58 -23.61 -2.06
CA VAL A 333 8.64 -22.57 -1.66
C VAL A 333 8.62 -21.43 -2.69
N PRO A 334 7.50 -21.19 -3.40
CA PRO A 334 7.47 -20.24 -4.50
C PRO A 334 7.35 -18.78 -4.05
N ASN A 335 6.98 -18.52 -2.79
CA ASN A 335 6.70 -17.18 -2.28
C ASN A 335 7.81 -16.62 -1.37
N LEU A 336 9.01 -17.19 -1.39
CA LEU A 336 10.18 -16.64 -0.72
C LEU A 336 11.15 -15.97 -1.72
N PRO A 337 11.77 -14.84 -1.34
CA PRO A 337 12.81 -14.21 -2.15
C PRO A 337 14.03 -15.09 -2.45
N GLY A 338 14.51 -14.97 -3.68
CA GLY A 338 15.73 -15.57 -4.21
C GLY A 338 16.99 -14.71 -4.05
N ILE A 339 16.91 -13.46 -3.58
CA ILE A 339 18.06 -12.58 -3.29
C ILE A 339 18.00 -11.91 -1.90
N PRO A 340 19.14 -11.59 -1.26
CA PRO A 340 19.18 -10.94 0.04
C PRO A 340 18.68 -9.50 -0.03
N SER A 341 18.13 -9.01 1.09
CA SER A 341 17.68 -7.64 1.23
C SER A 341 17.76 -7.12 2.66
N LEU A 342 17.90 -5.80 2.80
CA LEU A 342 17.87 -5.08 4.09
C LEU A 342 17.00 -3.81 4.02
N PRO A 343 16.30 -3.47 5.12
CA PRO A 343 15.71 -2.15 5.29
C PRO A 343 16.80 -1.15 5.71
N LEU A 344 16.74 0.06 5.17
CA LEU A 344 17.65 1.15 5.51
C LEU A 344 16.90 2.35 6.06
N SER A 345 17.59 3.08 6.93
CA SER A 345 17.24 4.45 7.25
C SER A 345 17.57 5.34 6.04
N TRP A 346 16.97 6.53 5.97
CA TRP A 346 17.36 7.44 4.89
C TRP A 346 18.74 8.07 5.12
N GLU A 347 19.20 8.11 6.37
CA GLU A 347 20.59 8.44 6.71
C GLU A 347 21.57 7.44 6.07
N ASP A 348 21.31 6.14 6.18
CA ASP A 348 22.15 5.08 5.57
C ASP A 348 21.98 5.02 4.04
N ALA A 349 20.85 5.49 3.49
CA ALA A 349 20.61 5.54 2.05
C ALA A 349 21.34 6.70 1.35
N LEU A 350 21.56 7.82 2.04
CA LEU A 350 22.15 9.03 1.46
C LEU A 350 23.56 8.78 0.87
N PRO A 351 24.50 8.09 1.54
CA PRO A 351 25.81 7.79 0.96
C PRO A 351 25.73 6.93 -0.31
N LEU A 352 24.76 6.02 -0.39
CA LEU A 352 24.53 5.20 -1.58
C LEU A 352 24.03 6.04 -2.76
N LEU A 353 23.11 6.97 -2.51
CA LEU A 353 22.63 7.91 -3.52
C LEU A 353 23.74 8.87 -3.96
N LYS A 354 24.56 9.38 -3.03
CA LYS A 354 25.75 10.18 -3.36
C LYS A 354 26.70 9.42 -4.29
N ALA A 355 26.91 8.13 -4.05
CA ALA A 355 27.74 7.30 -4.92
C ALA A 355 27.14 7.09 -6.32
N THR A 356 25.84 7.34 -6.53
CA THR A 356 25.20 7.32 -7.86
C THR A 356 25.22 8.66 -8.58
N GLU A 357 25.55 9.76 -7.91
CA GLU A 357 25.48 11.10 -8.50
C GLU A 357 26.34 11.23 -9.76
N GLY A 358 25.77 11.88 -10.78
CA GLY A 358 26.39 12.06 -12.10
C GLY A 358 26.45 10.80 -12.98
N HIS A 359 25.93 9.65 -12.52
CA HIS A 359 25.98 8.39 -13.25
C HIS A 359 24.58 7.88 -13.62
N GLY A 360 24.40 7.51 -14.89
CA GLY A 360 23.10 7.05 -15.40
C GLY A 360 22.15 8.20 -15.68
N HIS A 361 20.88 8.02 -15.35
CA HIS A 361 19.79 8.92 -15.72
C HIS A 361 19.02 9.38 -14.49
N ILE A 362 18.52 10.61 -14.55
CA ILE A 362 17.47 11.07 -13.64
C ILE A 362 16.14 10.64 -14.27
N GLY A 363 15.27 10.00 -13.48
CA GLY A 363 13.95 9.59 -13.96
C GLY A 363 13.07 10.76 -14.38
N GLU A 364 12.06 10.49 -15.20
CA GLU A 364 11.22 11.55 -15.79
C GLU A 364 10.26 12.18 -14.77
N PHE A 365 9.47 11.35 -14.08
CA PHE A 365 8.42 11.76 -13.14
C PHE A 365 8.57 11.00 -11.84
N ASP A 366 8.23 11.63 -10.72
CA ASP A 366 8.21 11.06 -9.37
C ASP A 366 9.56 10.63 -8.77
N TRP A 367 10.64 10.38 -9.52
CA TRP A 367 11.89 9.78 -8.99
C TRP A 367 12.64 10.59 -7.94
N ALA A 368 12.44 11.92 -7.91
CA ALA A 368 13.04 12.78 -6.89
C ALA A 368 12.46 12.47 -5.51
N GLY A 369 13.34 12.42 -4.51
CA GLY A 369 12.98 12.29 -3.10
C GLY A 369 13.28 13.55 -2.28
N GLY A 370 13.24 13.40 -0.97
CA GLY A 370 13.36 14.48 0.01
C GLY A 370 14.74 14.63 0.66
N LEU A 371 15.70 13.78 0.32
CA LEU A 371 17.10 13.92 0.77
C LEU A 371 17.82 15.07 0.06
N GLU A 372 18.52 15.88 0.85
CA GLU A 372 19.36 16.97 0.36
C GLU A 372 20.72 16.48 -0.16
N GLY A 373 21.29 17.22 -1.11
CA GLY A 373 22.63 16.95 -1.64
C GLY A 373 22.72 15.80 -2.65
N VAL A 374 21.59 15.32 -3.15
CA VAL A 374 21.49 14.31 -4.22
C VAL A 374 20.40 14.70 -5.22
N GLN A 375 20.58 14.33 -6.48
CA GLN A 375 19.60 14.54 -7.57
C GLN A 375 18.90 13.24 -7.98
N TYR A 376 19.20 12.11 -7.32
CA TYR A 376 18.61 10.80 -7.57
C TYR A 376 18.95 10.22 -8.94
N TYR A 377 20.23 10.32 -9.30
CA TYR A 377 20.77 9.60 -10.45
C TYR A 377 20.60 8.08 -10.30
N SER A 378 20.27 7.40 -11.39
CA SER A 378 20.02 5.95 -11.37
C SER A 378 21.25 5.09 -11.09
N GLY A 379 22.45 5.64 -11.23
CA GLY A 379 23.69 4.86 -11.27
C GLY A 379 23.85 4.08 -12.58
N PRO A 380 24.77 3.10 -12.63
CA PRO A 380 25.35 2.42 -11.47
C PRO A 380 26.34 3.29 -10.68
N SER A 381 26.48 3.02 -9.38
CA SER A 381 27.36 3.80 -8.49
C SER A 381 28.84 3.78 -8.88
N GLU A 382 29.55 4.84 -8.49
CA GLU A 382 30.99 4.87 -8.41
C GLU A 382 31.44 4.09 -7.17
N GLY A 383 31.80 2.83 -7.39
CA GLY A 383 32.16 1.91 -6.32
C GLY A 383 31.22 0.71 -6.23
N THR A 384 31.72 -0.33 -5.58
CA THR A 384 31.01 -1.59 -5.34
C THR A 384 30.60 -1.68 -3.89
N VAL A 385 29.38 -2.16 -3.67
CA VAL A 385 28.78 -2.38 -2.36
C VAL A 385 28.80 -3.87 -2.02
N GLU A 386 29.08 -4.16 -0.75
CA GLU A 386 28.90 -5.48 -0.14
C GLU A 386 27.71 -5.44 0.82
N LEU A 387 26.76 -6.34 0.58
CA LEU A 387 25.55 -6.56 1.36
C LEU A 387 25.65 -7.93 2.03
N GLU A 388 25.57 -7.97 3.35
CA GLU A 388 25.46 -9.17 4.16
C GLU A 388 24.10 -9.20 4.87
N ASN A 389 23.34 -10.28 4.67
CA ASN A 389 22.11 -10.56 5.40
C ASN A 389 22.14 -12.02 5.87
N ILE A 390 22.65 -12.25 7.08
CA ILE A 390 22.67 -13.58 7.68
C ILE A 390 21.44 -13.72 8.58
N VAL A 391 20.54 -14.63 8.20
CA VAL A 391 19.29 -14.89 8.92
C VAL A 391 19.15 -16.38 9.19
N LYS A 392 18.55 -16.70 10.33
CA LYS A 392 18.24 -18.08 10.70
C LYS A 392 16.76 -18.34 10.52
N TYR A 393 16.43 -19.28 9.63
CA TYR A 393 15.10 -19.82 9.46
C TYR A 393 14.84 -20.95 10.46
N ASN A 394 13.69 -20.92 11.12
CA ASN A 394 13.27 -21.99 12.02
C ASN A 394 11.75 -22.13 12.04
N VAL A 395 11.29 -23.35 12.26
CA VAL A 395 9.89 -23.61 12.63
C VAL A 395 9.71 -23.18 14.09
N THR A 396 8.90 -22.15 14.31
CA THR A 396 8.80 -21.47 15.61
C THR A 396 7.34 -21.42 16.05
N PRO A 397 7.02 -21.74 17.33
CA PRO A 397 5.66 -21.66 17.82
C PRO A 397 5.15 -20.21 17.83
N ILE A 398 3.91 -20.01 17.39
CA ILE A 398 3.14 -18.76 17.51
C ILE A 398 1.82 -19.03 18.24
N TRP A 399 1.26 -18.01 18.91
CA TRP A 399 0.16 -18.18 19.85
C TRP A 399 -1.04 -17.30 19.50
N ASN A 400 -2.11 -17.91 18.98
CA ASN A 400 -3.38 -17.23 18.73
C ASN A 400 -4.28 -17.34 19.97
N VAL A 401 -4.82 -16.23 20.44
CA VAL A 401 -5.76 -16.20 21.57
C VAL A 401 -7.18 -16.19 21.03
N LEU A 402 -7.99 -17.16 21.44
CA LEU A 402 -9.36 -17.35 20.97
C LEU A 402 -10.31 -17.24 22.15
N GLY A 403 -11.15 -16.20 22.16
CA GLY A 403 -12.32 -16.09 23.04
C GLY A 403 -13.61 -16.35 22.25
N ARG A 404 -14.62 -16.95 22.88
CA ARG A 404 -15.94 -17.17 22.26
C ARG A 404 -17.03 -16.78 23.24
N ILE A 405 -17.93 -15.91 22.78
CA ILE A 405 -19.21 -15.63 23.44
C ILE A 405 -20.27 -16.41 22.67
N GLU A 406 -20.96 -17.35 23.32
CA GLU A 406 -21.96 -18.19 22.66
C GLU A 406 -23.26 -17.41 22.44
N GLY A 407 -23.73 -17.39 21.18
CA GLY A 407 -24.98 -16.73 20.83
C GLY A 407 -26.18 -17.48 21.40
N SER A 408 -27.08 -16.77 22.07
CA SER A 408 -28.26 -17.37 22.72
C SER A 408 -29.32 -17.90 21.74
N VAL A 409 -29.36 -17.40 20.51
CA VAL A 409 -30.35 -17.78 19.48
C VAL A 409 -29.71 -18.60 18.35
N GLU A 410 -28.59 -18.12 17.80
CA GLU A 410 -27.90 -18.76 16.66
C GLU A 410 -26.45 -19.15 17.03
N PRO A 411 -26.20 -20.09 17.96
CA PRO A 411 -24.85 -20.42 18.43
C PRO A 411 -23.92 -20.99 17.35
N HIS A 412 -24.48 -21.43 16.22
CA HIS A 412 -23.80 -21.97 15.06
C HIS A 412 -23.35 -20.89 14.05
N ARG A 413 -23.84 -19.64 14.19
CA ARG A 413 -23.37 -18.50 13.41
C ARG A 413 -22.27 -17.78 14.17
N SER A 414 -21.33 -17.18 13.45
CA SER A 414 -20.16 -16.55 14.06
C SER A 414 -19.91 -15.18 13.46
N ILE A 415 -19.62 -14.23 14.35
CA ILE A 415 -19.01 -12.96 14.01
C ILE A 415 -17.58 -13.03 14.54
N ILE A 416 -16.60 -12.82 13.67
CA ILE A 416 -15.18 -12.90 14.03
C ILE A 416 -14.64 -11.48 14.09
N ILE A 417 -14.15 -11.10 15.27
CA ILE A 417 -13.40 -9.86 15.49
C ILE A 417 -11.99 -10.29 15.87
N GLY A 418 -11.00 -9.76 15.16
CA GLY A 418 -9.61 -10.15 15.36
C GLY A 418 -8.67 -8.99 15.13
N ASN A 419 -7.55 -9.03 15.85
CA ASN A 419 -6.41 -8.15 15.69
C ASN A 419 -5.15 -9.00 15.94
N HIS A 420 -4.09 -8.78 15.16
CA HIS A 420 -2.81 -9.42 15.44
C HIS A 420 -2.16 -8.77 16.65
N ARG A 421 -1.23 -9.46 17.30
CA ARG A 421 -0.60 -8.99 18.55
C ARG A 421 0.90 -8.85 18.41
N ASP A 422 1.53 -9.64 17.55
CA ASP A 422 2.96 -9.56 17.28
C ASP A 422 3.33 -8.23 16.61
N ALA A 423 4.49 -7.70 16.98
CA ALA A 423 5.05 -6.46 16.43
C ALA A 423 6.53 -6.60 16.11
N TRP A 424 7.05 -5.76 15.22
CA TRP A 424 8.48 -5.75 14.90
C TRP A 424 9.37 -5.24 16.05
N VAL A 425 8.84 -4.36 16.89
CA VAL A 425 9.51 -3.79 18.08
C VAL A 425 8.44 -3.69 19.19
N ASN A 426 8.21 -2.52 19.79
CA ASN A 426 7.19 -2.30 20.83
C ASN A 426 5.75 -2.12 20.29
N GLY A 427 5.59 -1.92 18.98
CA GLY A 427 4.30 -2.02 18.31
C GLY A 427 3.19 -1.06 18.76
N ALA A 428 3.51 0.14 19.26
CA ALA A 428 2.49 1.03 19.87
C ALA A 428 1.30 1.35 18.97
N VAL A 429 1.55 1.67 17.72
CA VAL A 429 0.47 1.84 16.74
C VAL A 429 0.10 0.46 16.18
N ASP A 430 1.04 -0.15 15.46
CA ASP A 430 0.88 -1.45 14.82
C ASP A 430 1.52 -2.57 15.66
N PRO A 431 0.73 -3.49 16.29
CA PRO A 431 -0.73 -3.54 16.34
C PRO A 431 -1.35 -3.12 17.66
N SER A 432 -0.55 -2.70 18.65
CA SER A 432 -0.97 -2.64 20.04
C SER A 432 -2.12 -1.66 20.29
N SER A 433 -2.28 -0.65 19.43
CA SER A 433 -3.48 0.21 19.45
C SER A 433 -4.78 -0.57 19.18
N GLY A 434 -4.74 -1.50 18.21
CA GLY A 434 -5.83 -2.41 17.91
C GLY A 434 -6.00 -3.48 19.00
N SER A 435 -4.90 -4.00 19.55
CA SER A 435 -4.96 -5.03 20.61
C SER A 435 -5.54 -4.46 21.89
N ALA A 436 -5.18 -3.23 22.23
CA ALA A 436 -5.76 -2.47 23.33
C ALA A 436 -7.22 -2.09 23.10
N THR A 437 -7.67 -2.01 21.84
CA THR A 437 -9.09 -1.74 21.51
C THR A 437 -9.93 -3.03 21.53
N LEU A 438 -9.34 -4.16 21.13
CA LEU A 438 -9.99 -5.47 21.13
C LEU A 438 -10.25 -5.99 22.55
N VAL A 439 -9.29 -5.76 23.46
CA VAL A 439 -9.36 -6.09 24.89
C VAL A 439 -10.00 -4.94 25.64
#